data_AF-A0A0P9NCC8-F1
#
_entry.id   AF-A0A0P9NCC8-F1
#
_cell.length_a   1.000
_cell.length_b   1.000
_cell.length_c   1.000
_cell.angle_alpha   90.00
_cell.angle_beta   90.00
_cell.angle_gamma   90.00
#
_symmetry.space_group_name_H-M   'P 1'
#
loop_
_entity.id
_entity.type
_entity.pdbx_description
1 polymer ?
#
loop_
_entity_poly.entity_id
_entity_poly.type
_entity_poly.pdbx_seq_one_letter_code
_entity_poly.pdbx_strand_id
1 'polypeptide(L)'
;MKRGASWAFDEDGRLAPPESFPRQNVLLVRCVTRPGCARDEARNRIRACVRTAVEQWLELPSEAITFISAPGLAPRLMIDGLPEPGFSISHEAGFSLAAVNLNGAVGVDLMQVQPVPDWQVVARDYLGPDVGARLRDVSETMRPVAFARAWCEREAFLKLHGRELGEWIEVGQLEGVGIEVELGTNVVGMVALKWPRCVAQSRQVGTVSRYRDSKPRSHISLIYSKVRYTLHLI
;
A
#
# COMPACT_ATOMS: atom_id res chain seq x y z
N MET A 1 3.94 -13.17 14.08
CA MET A 1 3.27 -12.17 13.22
C MET A 1 2.69 -11.09 14.13
N LYS A 2 2.99 -9.81 13.88
CA LYS A 2 2.44 -8.67 14.64
C LYS A 2 1.12 -8.22 14.00
N ARG A 3 0.16 -7.79 14.82
CA ARG A 3 -1.10 -7.24 14.33
C ARG A 3 -0.85 -5.92 13.59
N GLY A 4 -1.54 -5.72 12.47
CA GLY A 4 -1.47 -4.45 11.76
C GLY A 4 -2.04 -3.30 12.58
N ALA A 5 -1.45 -2.12 12.47
CA ALA A 5 -1.88 -0.95 13.22
C ALA A 5 -1.78 0.34 12.40
N SER A 6 -2.58 1.34 12.77
CA SER A 6 -2.60 2.68 12.22
C SER A 6 -2.47 3.70 13.35
N TRP A 7 -1.43 4.52 13.28
CA TRP A 7 -0.99 5.41 14.36
C TRP A 7 -1.03 6.84 13.87
N ALA A 8 -1.63 7.72 14.65
CA ALA A 8 -1.85 9.10 14.28
C ALA A 8 -1.21 10.06 15.27
N PHE A 9 -0.40 10.98 14.78
CA PHE A 9 0.26 12.01 15.57
C PHE A 9 -0.33 13.38 15.22
N ASP A 10 -0.70 14.15 16.24
CA ASP A 10 -1.18 15.52 16.08
C ASP A 10 -0.03 16.51 15.81
N GLU A 11 -0.36 17.81 15.79
CA GLU A 11 0.60 18.90 15.55
C GLU A 11 1.68 19.04 16.65
N ASP A 12 1.43 18.53 17.85
CA ASP A 12 2.35 18.53 18.98
C ASP A 12 3.16 17.21 19.07
N GLY A 13 2.93 16.28 18.16
CA GLY A 13 3.57 14.97 18.16
C GLY A 13 2.98 14.02 19.20
N ARG A 14 1.78 14.28 19.70
CA ARG A 14 1.07 13.37 20.59
C ARG A 14 0.38 12.29 19.79
N LEU A 15 0.55 11.05 20.25
CA LEU A 15 -0.04 9.88 19.65
C LEU A 15 -1.50 9.74 20.09
N ALA A 16 -2.42 9.73 19.13
CA ALA A 16 -3.80 9.31 19.35
C ALA A 16 -3.87 7.79 19.58
N PRO A 17 -4.92 7.25 20.23
CA PRO A 17 -5.08 5.82 20.44
C PRO A 17 -4.88 5.03 19.14
N PRO A 18 -3.97 4.03 19.12
CA PRO A 18 -3.73 3.22 17.93
C PRO A 18 -4.98 2.50 17.44
N GLU A 19 -5.20 2.55 16.14
CA GLU A 19 -6.27 1.84 15.45
C GLU A 19 -5.74 0.55 14.81
N SER A 20 -6.62 -0.41 14.53
CA SER A 20 -6.23 -1.62 13.79
C SER A 20 -6.10 -1.34 12.29
N PHE A 21 -5.06 -1.89 11.66
CA PHE A 21 -4.95 -1.92 10.20
C PHE A 21 -5.21 -3.34 9.67
N PRO A 22 -5.99 -3.52 8.58
CA PRO A 22 -6.45 -4.85 8.13
C PRO A 22 -5.35 -5.78 7.60
N ARG A 23 -4.08 -5.36 7.58
CA ARG A 23 -2.95 -6.18 7.14
C ARG A 23 -1.97 -6.41 8.27
N GLN A 24 -1.76 -7.68 8.62
CA GLN A 24 -0.75 -8.09 9.58
C GLN A 24 0.65 -7.62 9.12
N ASN A 25 1.53 -7.36 10.09
CA ASN A 25 2.89 -6.89 9.86
C ASN A 25 2.98 -5.56 9.08
N VAL A 26 1.89 -4.79 8.97
CA VAL A 26 1.89 -3.44 8.40
C VAL A 26 1.53 -2.42 9.47
N LEU A 27 2.38 -1.42 9.64
CA LEU A 27 2.15 -0.25 10.47
C LEU A 27 2.00 0.97 9.57
N LEU A 28 0.88 1.67 9.70
CA LEU A 28 0.69 3.00 9.14
C LEU A 28 0.97 4.04 10.20
N VAL A 29 1.65 5.10 9.80
CA VAL A 29 1.96 6.24 10.64
C VAL A 29 1.57 7.49 9.89
N ARG A 30 0.66 8.28 10.46
CA ARG A 30 0.31 9.60 9.96
C ARG A 30 0.70 10.66 10.96
N CYS A 31 1.16 11.82 10.47
CA CYS A 31 1.35 12.98 11.33
C CYS A 31 0.88 14.26 10.61
N VAL A 32 0.26 15.16 11.37
CA VAL A 32 0.00 16.52 10.89
C VAL A 32 1.34 17.24 10.78
N THR A 33 1.56 18.00 9.72
CA THR A 33 2.74 18.89 9.57
C THR A 33 2.25 20.32 9.47
N ARG A 34 3.06 21.32 9.84
CA ARG A 34 2.63 22.71 9.64
C ARG A 34 2.50 23.01 8.13
N PRO A 35 1.38 23.57 7.66
CA PRO A 35 1.26 23.99 6.27
C PRO A 35 2.38 24.95 5.88
N GLY A 36 3.00 24.73 4.71
CA GLY A 36 4.12 25.55 4.24
C GLY A 36 5.45 25.31 4.95
N CYS A 37 5.56 24.33 5.85
CA CYS A 37 6.86 23.96 6.42
C CYS A 37 7.83 23.48 5.34
N ALA A 38 9.13 23.61 5.61
CA ALA A 38 10.16 23.15 4.70
C ALA A 38 10.06 21.62 4.50
N ARG A 39 10.37 21.14 3.30
CA ARG A 39 10.33 19.69 2.99
C ARG A 39 11.13 18.85 3.99
N ASP A 40 12.27 19.35 4.43
CA ASP A 40 13.12 18.63 5.40
C ASP A 40 12.53 18.61 6.80
N GLU A 41 11.75 19.62 7.19
CA GLU A 41 10.98 19.62 8.45
C GLU A 41 9.90 18.54 8.42
N ALA A 42 9.09 18.47 7.36
CA ALA A 42 8.08 17.43 7.18
C ALA A 42 8.69 16.02 7.21
N ARG A 43 9.82 15.83 6.51
CA ARG A 43 10.57 14.57 6.47
C ARG A 43 11.12 14.16 7.83
N ASN A 44 11.72 15.09 8.57
CA ASN A 44 12.27 14.79 9.90
C ASN A 44 11.15 14.46 10.89
N ARG A 45 10.04 15.18 10.80
CA ARG A 45 8.87 14.97 11.63
C ARG A 45 8.25 13.58 11.44
N ILE A 46 7.94 13.18 10.20
CA ILE A 46 7.35 11.86 9.97
C ILE A 46 8.31 10.74 10.39
N ARG A 47 9.63 10.89 10.23
CA ARG A 47 10.60 9.89 10.71
C ARG A 47 10.63 9.78 12.23
N ALA A 48 10.52 10.91 12.96
CA ALA A 48 10.39 10.89 14.41
C ALA A 48 9.11 10.17 14.85
N CYS A 49 7.97 10.45 14.20
CA CYS A 49 6.72 9.74 14.45
C CYS A 49 6.82 8.23 14.14
N VAL A 50 7.45 7.85 13.03
CA VAL A 50 7.66 6.44 12.66
C VAL A 50 8.56 5.75 13.69
N ARG A 51 9.62 6.40 14.15
CA ARG A 51 10.49 5.88 15.21
C ARG A 51 9.70 5.54 16.47
N THR A 52 8.98 6.52 17.02
CA THR A 52 8.13 6.33 18.21
C THR A 52 7.09 5.22 17.99
N ALA A 53 6.50 5.16 16.80
CA ALA A 53 5.48 4.17 16.50
C ALA A 53 6.06 2.74 16.41
N VAL A 54 7.21 2.57 15.77
CA VAL A 54 7.88 1.28 15.64
C VAL A 54 8.39 0.78 16.98
N GLU A 55 8.97 1.66 17.81
CA GLU A 55 9.42 1.34 19.18
C GLU A 55 8.27 0.71 19.99
N GLN A 56 7.12 1.37 20.03
CA GLN A 56 6.00 0.91 20.82
C GLN A 56 5.26 -0.29 20.18
N TRP A 57 5.19 -0.36 18.85
CA TRP A 57 4.52 -1.46 18.15
C TRP A 57 5.31 -2.79 18.23
N LEU A 58 6.63 -2.70 18.14
CA LEU A 58 7.53 -3.85 18.19
C LEU A 58 8.11 -4.12 19.57
N GLU A 59 7.94 -3.20 20.52
CA GLU A 59 8.53 -3.24 21.87
C GLU A 59 10.07 -3.24 21.79
N LEU A 60 10.62 -2.32 21.00
CA LEU A 60 12.05 -2.19 20.73
C LEU A 60 12.62 -0.87 21.27
N PRO A 61 13.91 -0.84 21.67
CA PRO A 61 14.59 0.39 22.03
C PRO A 61 14.86 1.25 20.78
N SER A 62 15.00 2.57 20.97
CA SER A 62 15.17 3.52 19.86
C SER A 62 16.41 3.23 19.02
N GLU A 63 17.47 2.77 19.67
CA GLU A 63 18.77 2.48 19.08
C GLU A 63 18.71 1.35 18.05
N ALA A 64 17.69 0.47 18.14
CA ALA A 64 17.47 -0.60 17.18
C ALA A 64 16.94 -0.11 15.82
N ILE A 65 16.58 1.18 15.69
CA ILE A 65 15.92 1.72 14.50
C ILE A 65 16.84 2.72 13.79
N THR A 66 17.22 2.40 12.56
CA THR A 66 18.07 3.25 11.72
C THR A 66 17.34 3.66 10.44
N PHE A 67 17.25 4.97 10.18
CA PHE A 67 16.78 5.50 8.90
C PHE A 67 17.97 5.79 8.00
N ILE A 68 17.91 5.30 6.77
CA ILE A 68 18.91 5.57 5.73
C ILE A 68 18.23 6.44 4.67
N SER A 69 18.88 7.54 4.30
CA SER A 69 18.37 8.45 3.27
C SER A 69 19.54 9.02 2.48
N ALA A 70 19.40 9.01 1.16
CA ALA A 70 20.34 9.59 0.23
C ALA A 70 19.57 10.43 -0.80
N PRO A 71 20.15 11.53 -1.31
CA PRO A 71 19.51 12.34 -2.34
C PRO A 71 19.08 11.50 -3.54
N GLY A 72 17.84 11.66 -3.98
CA GLY A 72 17.27 10.93 -5.13
C GLY A 72 16.89 9.47 -4.86
N LEU A 73 17.15 8.92 -3.67
CA LEU A 73 16.78 7.55 -3.33
C LEU A 73 15.63 7.52 -2.33
N ALA A 74 14.76 6.51 -2.47
CA ALA A 74 13.72 6.23 -1.49
C ALA A 74 14.34 6.00 -0.09
N PRO A 75 13.74 6.55 0.98
CA PRO A 75 14.24 6.32 2.32
C PRO A 75 14.08 4.85 2.71
N ARG A 76 15.04 4.33 3.46
CA ARG A 76 15.03 2.96 3.97
C ARG A 76 14.96 2.97 5.49
N LEU A 77 14.38 1.91 6.06
CA LEU A 77 14.28 1.68 7.49
C LEU A 77 14.95 0.35 7.80
N MET A 78 15.91 0.35 8.71
CA MET A 78 16.53 -0.86 9.24
C MET A 78 16.11 -1.03 10.69
N ILE A 79 15.82 -2.28 11.06
CA ILE A 79 15.50 -2.66 12.43
C ILE A 79 16.42 -3.82 12.81
N ASP A 80 17.19 -3.66 13.88
CA ASP A 80 18.16 -4.66 14.30
C ASP A 80 17.49 -6.03 14.56
N GLY A 81 18.14 -7.10 14.08
CA GLY A 81 17.64 -8.46 14.23
C GLY A 81 16.46 -8.84 13.33
N LEU A 82 15.98 -7.94 12.47
CA LEU A 82 14.91 -8.22 11.49
C LEU A 82 15.42 -8.13 10.04
N PRO A 83 14.83 -8.91 9.11
CA PRO A 83 14.96 -8.61 7.69
C PRO A 83 14.50 -7.18 7.40
N GLU A 84 15.11 -6.56 6.38
CA GLU A 84 14.76 -5.18 6.02
C GLU A 84 13.26 -5.04 5.71
N PRO A 85 12.52 -4.23 6.51
CA PRO A 85 11.13 -3.93 6.22
C PRO A 85 11.01 -3.04 4.99
N GLY A 86 9.91 -3.18 4.25
CA GLY A 86 9.52 -2.15 3.30
C GLY A 86 9.18 -0.87 4.05
N PHE A 87 9.63 0.25 3.51
CA PHE A 87 9.36 1.57 4.06
C PHE A 87 9.00 2.54 2.93
N SER A 88 7.89 3.25 3.09
CA SER A 88 7.45 4.25 2.12
C SER A 88 6.85 5.45 2.84
N ILE A 89 7.10 6.64 2.31
CA ILE A 89 6.59 7.91 2.83
C ILE A 89 5.94 8.67 1.69
N SER A 90 4.83 9.34 1.97
CA SER A 90 4.26 10.38 1.11
C SER A 90 3.87 11.61 1.93
N HIS A 91 3.83 12.75 1.26
CA HIS A 91 3.63 14.07 1.86
C HIS A 91 2.57 14.84 1.08
N GLU A 92 1.73 15.56 1.81
CA GLU A 92 0.80 16.57 1.30
C GLU A 92 0.93 17.81 2.18
N ALA A 93 0.50 18.96 1.68
CA ALA A 93 0.43 20.17 2.49
C ALA A 93 -0.36 19.91 3.80
N GLY A 94 0.31 20.11 4.94
CA GLY A 94 -0.31 19.91 6.24
C GLY A 94 -0.27 18.46 6.76
N PHE A 95 0.24 17.50 5.99
CA PHE A 95 0.11 16.09 6.34
C PHE A 95 1.23 15.19 5.80
N SER A 96 1.60 14.15 6.55
CA SER A 96 2.50 13.10 6.06
C SER A 96 2.00 11.72 6.43
N LEU A 97 2.19 10.76 5.53
CA LEU A 97 1.86 9.35 5.73
C LEU A 97 3.11 8.51 5.49
N ALA A 98 3.31 7.50 6.33
CA ALA A 98 4.30 6.47 6.13
C ALA A 98 3.70 5.07 6.34
N ALA A 99 4.26 4.08 5.67
CA ALA A 99 4.02 2.67 5.98
C ALA A 99 5.33 1.94 6.23
N VAL A 100 5.29 1.04 7.21
CA VAL A 100 6.31 0.03 7.49
C VAL A 100 5.68 -1.33 7.28
N ASN A 101 6.29 -2.17 6.43
CA ASN A 101 5.84 -3.55 6.18
C ASN A 101 6.96 -4.54 6.49
N LEU A 102 6.80 -5.34 7.55
CA LEU A 102 7.81 -6.33 7.96
C LEU A 102 7.93 -7.52 6.98
N ASN A 103 7.00 -7.65 6.02
CA ASN A 103 6.99 -8.71 5.02
C ASN A 103 7.60 -8.28 3.66
N GLY A 104 8.28 -7.13 3.61
CA GLY A 104 8.95 -6.62 2.43
C GLY A 104 8.29 -5.36 1.85
N ALA A 105 8.40 -5.16 0.55
CA ALA A 105 8.05 -3.90 -0.11
C ALA A 105 6.61 -3.42 0.20
N VAL A 106 6.48 -2.10 0.28
CA VAL A 106 5.23 -1.36 0.46
C VAL A 106 5.37 -0.03 -0.29
N GLY A 107 4.27 0.48 -0.81
CA GLY A 107 4.21 1.86 -1.30
C GLY A 107 3.05 2.59 -0.67
N VAL A 108 3.23 3.88 -0.38
CA VAL A 108 2.14 4.74 0.07
C VAL A 108 2.07 6.01 -0.75
N ASP A 109 0.85 6.49 -0.95
CA ASP A 109 0.65 7.82 -1.45
C ASP A 109 -0.57 8.48 -0.81
N LEU A 110 -0.59 9.81 -0.84
CA LEU A 110 -1.77 10.58 -0.47
C LEU A 110 -1.90 11.83 -1.34
N MET A 111 -3.12 12.31 -1.49
CA MET A 111 -3.43 13.48 -2.30
C MET A 111 -4.63 14.21 -1.72
N GLN A 112 -4.52 15.52 -1.59
CA GLN A 112 -5.67 16.37 -1.28
C GLN A 112 -6.65 16.37 -2.46
N VAL A 113 -7.93 16.16 -2.17
CA VAL A 113 -8.98 16.20 -3.19
C VAL A 113 -9.18 17.64 -3.63
N GLN A 114 -8.94 17.89 -4.91
CA GLN A 114 -9.11 19.19 -5.55
C GLN A 114 -9.33 19.01 -7.05
N PRO A 115 -10.00 19.97 -7.73
CA PRO A 115 -10.09 19.97 -9.19
C PRO A 115 -8.68 19.95 -9.80
N VAL A 116 -8.47 19.06 -10.77
CA VAL A 116 -7.21 18.94 -11.50
C VAL A 116 -7.41 19.53 -12.90
N PRO A 117 -6.75 20.66 -13.23
CA PRO A 117 -6.73 21.17 -14.59
C PRO A 117 -6.16 20.12 -15.54
N ASP A 118 -6.72 20.02 -16.75
CA ASP A 118 -6.26 19.09 -17.78
C ASP A 118 -6.16 17.62 -17.32
N TRP A 119 -7.02 17.20 -16.38
CA TRP A 119 -7.01 15.84 -15.83
C TRP A 119 -7.07 14.77 -16.92
N GLN A 120 -7.66 15.05 -18.08
CA GLN A 120 -7.72 14.13 -19.23
C GLN A 120 -6.33 13.80 -19.77
N VAL A 121 -5.45 14.80 -19.86
CA VAL A 121 -4.06 14.65 -20.31
C VAL A 121 -3.31 13.79 -19.31
N VAL A 122 -3.38 14.16 -18.03
CA VAL A 122 -2.70 13.42 -16.96
C VAL A 122 -3.20 11.98 -16.86
N ALA A 123 -4.51 11.76 -16.96
CA ALA A 123 -5.09 10.42 -16.91
C ALA A 123 -4.65 9.55 -18.09
N ARG A 124 -4.59 10.12 -19.30
CA ARG A 124 -4.08 9.44 -20.50
C ARG A 124 -2.61 9.06 -20.33
N ASP A 125 -1.79 10.01 -19.88
CA ASP A 125 -0.34 9.87 -19.87
C ASP A 125 0.15 8.99 -18.73
N TYR A 126 -0.52 8.98 -17.56
CA TYR A 126 0.00 8.29 -16.37
C TYR A 126 -0.91 7.21 -15.77
N LEU A 127 -2.23 7.30 -15.95
CA LEU A 127 -3.20 6.41 -15.28
C LEU A 127 -3.72 5.29 -16.17
N GLY A 128 -3.54 5.42 -17.49
CA GLY A 128 -3.92 4.42 -18.46
C GLY A 128 -5.35 4.56 -19.00
N PRO A 129 -5.65 3.86 -20.11
CA PRO A 129 -6.86 4.07 -20.88
C PRO A 129 -8.14 3.72 -20.11
N ASP A 130 -8.12 2.64 -19.33
CA ASP A 130 -9.29 2.18 -18.58
C ASP A 130 -9.65 3.15 -17.44
N VAL A 131 -8.64 3.67 -16.74
CA VAL A 131 -8.85 4.69 -15.71
C VAL A 131 -9.37 5.99 -16.35
N GLY A 132 -8.73 6.43 -17.44
CA GLY A 132 -9.16 7.62 -18.17
C GLY A 132 -10.60 7.53 -18.68
N ALA A 133 -11.04 6.35 -19.12
CA ALA A 133 -12.44 6.10 -19.49
C ALA A 133 -13.38 6.22 -18.29
N ARG A 134 -13.08 5.54 -17.18
CA ARG A 134 -13.90 5.64 -15.96
C ARG A 134 -14.03 7.07 -15.46
N LEU A 135 -12.93 7.85 -15.48
CA LEU A 135 -12.96 9.25 -15.04
C LEU A 135 -13.83 10.16 -15.93
N ARG A 136 -14.01 9.84 -17.22
CA ARG A 136 -14.94 10.55 -18.11
C ARG A 136 -16.40 10.28 -17.73
N ASP A 137 -16.70 9.07 -17.30
CA ASP A 137 -18.07 8.64 -16.96
C ASP A 137 -18.50 9.09 -15.56
N VAL A 138 -17.54 9.45 -14.69
CA VAL A 138 -17.81 10.02 -13.37
C VAL A 138 -18.35 11.45 -13.48
N SER A 139 -19.35 11.77 -12.65
CA SER A 139 -19.91 13.12 -12.56
C SER A 139 -18.85 14.16 -12.23
N GLU A 140 -19.04 15.40 -12.69
CA GLU A 140 -18.06 16.46 -12.46
C GLU A 140 -17.76 16.71 -10.98
N THR A 141 -18.78 16.58 -10.13
CA THR A 141 -18.64 16.73 -8.68
C THR A 141 -17.80 15.63 -8.03
N MET A 142 -17.86 14.39 -8.53
CA MET A 142 -17.14 13.25 -7.96
C MET A 142 -15.78 13.01 -8.61
N ARG A 143 -15.52 13.64 -9.77
CA ARG A 143 -14.30 13.43 -10.54
C ARG A 143 -13.01 13.78 -9.79
N PRO A 144 -12.93 14.88 -9.01
CA PRO A 144 -11.75 15.17 -8.20
C PRO A 144 -11.39 14.03 -7.24
N VAL A 145 -12.39 13.45 -6.58
CA VAL A 145 -12.18 12.31 -5.65
C VAL A 145 -11.72 11.07 -6.42
N ALA A 146 -12.38 10.76 -7.55
CA ALA A 146 -12.02 9.61 -8.37
C ALA A 146 -10.61 9.73 -8.97
N PHE A 147 -10.23 10.95 -9.38
CA PHE A 147 -8.90 11.24 -9.88
C PHE A 147 -7.85 11.07 -8.77
N ALA A 148 -8.08 11.67 -7.60
CA ALA A 148 -7.16 11.57 -6.47
C ALA A 148 -6.93 10.10 -6.05
N ARG A 149 -7.99 9.28 -6.03
CA ARG A 149 -7.90 7.83 -5.80
C ARG A 149 -7.03 7.13 -6.83
N ALA A 150 -7.27 7.37 -8.11
CA ALA A 150 -6.52 6.74 -9.18
C ALA A 150 -5.04 7.18 -9.18
N TRP A 151 -4.78 8.45 -8.90
CA TRP A 151 -3.43 8.99 -8.77
C TRP A 151 -2.68 8.37 -7.60
N CYS A 152 -3.26 8.38 -6.40
CA CYS A 152 -2.65 7.76 -5.23
C CYS A 152 -2.42 6.25 -5.41
N GLU A 153 -3.33 5.55 -6.08
CA GLU A 153 -3.11 4.15 -6.45
C GLU A 153 -1.91 3.97 -7.36
N ARG A 154 -1.83 4.78 -8.43
CA ARG A 154 -0.69 4.73 -9.36
C ARG A 154 0.64 4.96 -8.63
N GLU A 155 0.74 6.04 -7.87
CA GLU A 155 1.96 6.41 -7.12
C GLU A 155 2.32 5.39 -6.04
N ALA A 156 1.34 4.88 -5.28
CA ALA A 156 1.59 3.85 -4.28
C ALA A 156 2.13 2.57 -4.93
N PHE A 157 1.59 2.15 -6.09
CA PHE A 157 2.08 0.98 -6.79
C PHE A 157 3.47 1.19 -7.40
N LEU A 158 3.78 2.39 -7.93
CA LEU A 158 5.11 2.74 -8.40
C LEU A 158 6.14 2.61 -7.26
N LYS A 159 5.83 3.18 -6.09
CA LYS A 159 6.67 3.09 -4.89
C LYS A 159 6.83 1.65 -4.39
N LEU A 160 5.77 0.84 -4.41
CA LEU A 160 5.84 -0.59 -4.08
C LEU A 160 6.85 -1.34 -4.95
N HIS A 161 6.99 -0.96 -6.22
CA HIS A 161 7.90 -1.60 -7.17
C HIS A 161 9.27 -0.92 -7.28
N GLY A 162 9.53 0.12 -6.49
CA GLY A 162 10.76 0.91 -6.58
C GLY A 162 10.91 1.57 -7.96
N ARG A 163 9.82 2.12 -8.49
CA ARG A 163 9.78 2.85 -9.76
C ARG A 163 9.51 4.33 -9.49
N GLU A 164 10.11 5.18 -10.31
CA GLU A 164 9.78 6.60 -10.38
C GLU A 164 8.50 6.81 -11.20
N LEU A 165 7.91 8.01 -11.12
CA LEU A 165 6.78 8.37 -11.96
C LEU A 165 7.20 8.27 -13.43
N GLY A 166 6.49 7.42 -14.17
CA GLY A 166 6.67 7.21 -15.60
C GLY A 166 5.33 7.09 -16.30
N GLU A 167 5.34 7.44 -17.57
CA GLU A 167 4.14 7.37 -18.40
C GLU A 167 3.61 5.94 -18.48
N TRP A 168 2.31 5.82 -18.68
CA TRP A 168 1.59 4.56 -18.76
C TRP A 168 2.16 3.65 -19.85
N ILE A 169 2.58 4.23 -20.98
CA ILE A 169 3.14 3.47 -22.10
C ILE A 169 4.46 2.78 -21.74
N GLU A 170 5.24 3.36 -20.83
CA GLU A 170 6.55 2.83 -20.43
C GLU A 170 6.45 1.83 -19.28
N VAL A 171 5.61 2.14 -18.28
CA VAL A 171 5.55 1.36 -17.03
C VAL A 171 4.41 0.33 -17.05
N GLY A 172 3.29 0.65 -17.72
CA GLY A 172 2.11 -0.21 -17.78
C GLY A 172 1.46 -0.48 -16.43
N GLN A 173 0.65 -1.55 -16.36
CA GLN A 173 -0.02 -2.00 -15.14
C GLN A 173 0.99 -2.63 -14.16
N LEU A 174 0.83 -2.33 -12.87
CA LEU A 174 1.66 -2.87 -11.80
C LEU A 174 0.84 -3.85 -10.94
N GLU A 175 1.53 -4.85 -10.38
CA GLU A 175 0.91 -5.92 -9.60
C GLU A 175 0.90 -5.61 -8.09
N GLY A 176 -0.25 -5.61 -7.46
CA GLY A 176 -0.40 -5.51 -6.02
C GLY A 176 -1.85 -5.37 -5.60
N VAL A 177 -2.05 -5.22 -4.30
CA VAL A 177 -3.34 -4.84 -3.73
C VAL A 177 -3.24 -3.42 -3.17
N GLY A 178 -4.12 -2.54 -3.63
CA GLY A 178 -4.36 -1.23 -3.05
C GLY A 178 -5.33 -1.30 -1.88
N ILE A 179 -5.07 -0.52 -0.83
CA ILE A 179 -5.93 -0.34 0.33
C ILE A 179 -6.06 1.15 0.56
N GLU A 180 -7.26 1.67 0.35
CA GLU A 180 -7.57 3.07 0.67
C GLU A 180 -7.50 3.28 2.19
N VAL A 181 -6.94 4.41 2.59
CA VAL A 181 -6.77 4.79 3.99
C VAL A 181 -7.55 6.08 4.24
N GLU A 182 -8.35 6.07 5.30
CA GLU A 182 -9.10 7.25 5.73
C GLU A 182 -8.17 8.24 6.43
N LEU A 183 -7.89 9.38 5.78
CA LEU A 183 -6.97 10.40 6.28
C LEU A 183 -7.66 11.71 6.72
N GLY A 184 -8.97 11.83 6.50
CA GLY A 184 -9.77 13.03 6.79
C GLY A 184 -10.79 13.31 5.69
N THR A 185 -11.55 14.39 5.82
CA THR A 185 -12.71 14.70 4.96
C THR A 185 -12.37 15.13 3.53
N ASN A 186 -11.10 15.38 3.19
CA ASN A 186 -10.70 15.85 1.86
C ASN A 186 -9.31 15.36 1.40
N VAL A 187 -8.85 14.23 1.94
CA VAL A 187 -7.56 13.64 1.57
C VAL A 187 -7.77 12.17 1.29
N VAL A 188 -7.30 11.72 0.14
CA VAL A 188 -7.26 10.29 -0.20
C VAL A 188 -5.89 9.75 0.15
N GLY A 189 -5.85 8.61 0.83
CA GLY A 189 -4.63 7.86 1.09
C GLY A 189 -4.69 6.48 0.45
N MET A 190 -3.57 5.96 0.00
CA MET A 190 -3.45 4.62 -0.56
C MET A 190 -2.21 3.91 -0.04
N VAL A 191 -2.38 2.63 0.28
CA VAL A 191 -1.28 1.71 0.62
C VAL A 191 -1.29 0.57 -0.38
N ALA A 192 -0.18 0.39 -1.09
CA ALA A 192 0.03 -0.70 -2.03
C ALA A 192 0.93 -1.77 -1.40
N LEU A 193 0.50 -3.03 -1.51
CA LEU A 193 1.23 -4.20 -1.03
C LEU A 193 1.29 -5.26 -2.13
N LYS A 194 2.29 -6.16 -2.08
CA LYS A 194 2.27 -7.36 -2.93
C LYS A 194 1.09 -8.25 -2.56
N TRP A 195 0.57 -9.01 -3.51
CA TRP A 195 -0.41 -10.05 -3.19
C TRP A 195 0.14 -10.99 -2.13
N PRO A 196 -0.68 -11.39 -1.13
CA PRO A 196 -0.29 -12.46 -0.24
C PRO A 196 0.00 -13.69 -1.09
N ARG A 197 1.21 -14.25 -0.97
CA ARG A 197 1.52 -15.52 -1.65
C ARG A 197 0.48 -16.53 -1.19
N CYS A 198 -0.27 -17.09 -2.14
CA CYS A 198 -1.13 -18.22 -1.84
C CYS A 198 -0.19 -19.35 -1.40
N VAL A 199 -0.18 -19.69 -0.11
CA VAL A 199 0.51 -20.89 0.35
C VAL A 199 -0.30 -22.05 -0.20
N ALA A 200 0.09 -22.58 -1.37
CA ALA A 200 -0.37 -23.87 -1.79
C ALA A 200 0.05 -24.85 -0.70
N GLN A 201 -0.89 -25.26 0.16
CA GLN A 201 -0.68 -26.39 1.05
C GLN A 201 -0.32 -27.56 0.13
N SER A 202 0.94 -27.97 0.18
CA SER A 202 1.36 -29.25 -0.36
C SER A 202 0.57 -30.31 0.41
N ARG A 203 -0.57 -30.71 -0.15
CA ARG A 203 -1.17 -32.00 0.21
C ARG A 203 -0.11 -33.03 -0.15
N GLN A 204 0.63 -33.50 0.85
CA GLN A 204 1.28 -34.80 0.78
C GLN A 204 0.19 -35.78 0.36
N VAL A 205 0.22 -36.20 -0.91
CA VAL A 205 -0.56 -37.33 -1.37
C VAL A 205 0.06 -38.53 -0.65
N GLY A 206 -0.51 -38.89 0.50
CA GLY A 206 -0.18 -40.11 1.19
C GLY A 206 -0.26 -41.26 0.19
N THR A 207 0.82 -42.00 0.06
CA THR A 207 0.91 -43.17 -0.80
C THR A 207 -0.14 -44.18 -0.33
N VAL A 208 -1.26 -44.29 -1.04
CA VAL A 208 -2.23 -45.35 -0.80
C VAL A 208 -1.57 -46.67 -1.21
N SER A 209 -1.18 -47.45 -0.21
CA SER A 209 -0.77 -48.84 -0.38
C SER A 209 -1.91 -49.60 -1.06
N ARG A 210 -1.63 -50.20 -2.22
CA ARG A 210 -2.61 -50.89 -3.05
C ARG A 210 -3.12 -52.12 -2.31
N TYR A 211 -4.37 -52.10 -1.86
CA TYR A 211 -5.13 -53.32 -1.67
C TYR A 211 -5.74 -53.74 -3.00
N ARG A 212 -5.43 -54.96 -3.41
CA ARG A 212 -5.83 -55.58 -4.66
C ARG A 212 -7.27 -56.06 -4.50
N ASP A 213 -8.22 -55.46 -5.20
CA ASP A 213 -9.42 -56.21 -5.58
C ASP A 213 -10.10 -55.65 -6.83
N SER A 214 -10.98 -56.48 -7.39
CA SER A 214 -11.17 -56.72 -8.80
C SER A 214 -12.49 -56.16 -9.36
N LYS A 215 -12.41 -55.36 -10.44
CA LYS A 215 -13.31 -55.25 -11.63
C LYS A 215 -13.43 -53.82 -12.19
N PRO A 216 -13.69 -53.66 -13.51
CA PRO A 216 -13.56 -52.37 -14.21
C PRO A 216 -14.90 -51.65 -14.37
N ARG A 217 -14.89 -50.30 -14.35
CA ARG A 217 -15.79 -49.44 -15.15
C ARG A 217 -15.37 -47.96 -15.10
N SER A 218 -14.90 -47.49 -16.26
CA SER A 218 -15.06 -46.16 -16.89
C SER A 218 -15.72 -45.01 -16.09
N HIS A 219 -14.96 -43.93 -15.86
CA HIS A 219 -15.24 -42.53 -16.29
C HIS A 219 -14.24 -41.57 -15.58
N ILE A 220 -13.36 -40.91 -16.35
CA ILE A 220 -12.55 -39.78 -15.87
C ILE A 220 -13.36 -38.50 -16.14
N SER A 221 -13.85 -37.86 -15.07
CA SER A 221 -14.37 -36.49 -15.12
C SER A 221 -13.22 -35.51 -14.94
N LEU A 222 -12.97 -34.70 -15.97
CA LEU A 222 -12.04 -33.58 -15.94
C LEU A 222 -12.74 -32.37 -15.27
N ILE A 223 -12.41 -32.06 -14.02
CA ILE A 223 -12.92 -30.86 -13.34
C ILE A 223 -11.91 -29.73 -13.55
N TYR A 224 -12.20 -28.81 -14.48
CA TYR A 224 -11.59 -27.48 -14.50
C TYR A 224 -12.40 -26.58 -13.55
N SER A 225 -11.82 -26.16 -12.42
CA SER A 225 -12.42 -25.10 -11.61
C SER A 225 -12.03 -23.73 -12.17
N LYS A 226 -13.04 -23.01 -12.68
CA LYS A 226 -12.96 -21.61 -13.12
C LYS A 226 -13.37 -20.77 -11.92
N VAL A 227 -12.42 -20.16 -11.22
CA VAL A 227 -12.73 -19.18 -10.17
C VAL A 227 -12.95 -17.82 -10.86
N ARG A 228 -14.21 -17.40 -10.97
CA ARG A 228 -14.60 -16.03 -11.33
C ARG A 228 -14.63 -15.21 -10.04
N TYR A 229 -13.92 -14.08 -10.01
CA TYR A 229 -14.15 -13.03 -9.02
C TYR A 229 -15.09 -11.98 -9.61
N THR A 230 -16.18 -11.70 -8.90
CA THR A 230 -17.18 -10.70 -9.22
C THR A 230 -16.76 -9.37 -8.59
N LEU A 231 -16.52 -8.32 -9.39
CA LEU A 231 -16.55 -6.94 -8.89
C LEU A 231 -18.00 -6.55 -8.63
N HIS A 232 -18.33 -6.12 -7.41
CA HIS A 232 -19.51 -5.30 -7.18
C HIS A 232 -19.05 -3.84 -7.13
N LEU A 233 -19.51 -3.06 -8.10
CA LEU A 233 -19.61 -1.61 -7.97
C LEU A 233 -20.79 -1.30 -7.06
N ILE A 234 -20.57 -0.42 -6.08
CA ILE A 234 -21.56 0.56 -5.62
C ILE A 234 -20.81 1.89 -5.53
#